data_AF-L0NNR2-F1
#
_entry.id   AF-L0NNR2-F1
#
_cell.length_a   1.000
_cell.length_b   1.000
_cell.length_c   1.000
_cell.angle_alpha   90.00
_cell.angle_beta   90.00
_cell.angle_gamma   90.00
#
_symmetry.space_group_name_H-M   'P 1'
#
loop_
_entity.id
_entity.type
_entity.pdbx_description
1 polymer ?
#
loop_
_entity_poly.entity_id
_entity_poly.type
_entity_poly.pdbx_seq_one_letter_code
_entity_poly.pdbx_strand_id
1 'polypeptide(L)'
;MQRLGIPVSDDTILRQLKRDAAVAQRNSKIRVVGIDDWSWRRATSYGTIMVDLERRSVIDILDDRSVENAAKWLRSHPSIEIVSRDRCGLYAQATREGAPQARQVADRFHLVQNLRSAIEEQMNLSGRATGRAILSEDAIVDAATHRRRARLAHRQSRQEIFDMLHALRQQGLSYSEIARRTGYERRSITKWLKFEAPPDRRRAALNPTSPWYFEAFLAQCWRDGNRRGRHLFHDVKQRGYTGSFSNLERLLGAWRRAERRQADDVPPAALKSEPVRDPETGHAISPVVAAALCIKPRGLLTDRQARKVDALKQGSEAFAEMRRLAMRFNGILRGKRSAPLDAWIDDAIDSDLIPIMRFARVLRRDIHAVNNAIELPWSNGQAEGQINRLKTLKRAMYGRAGPELLKARMLPRLHTK
;
A
#
# COMPACT_ATOMS: atom_id res chain seq x y z
N MET A 1 11.74 -1.08 -43.51
CA MET A 1 12.65 0.01 -43.96
C MET A 1 12.66 0.30 -45.45
N GLN A 2 12.48 -0.67 -46.36
CA GLN A 2 12.40 -0.42 -47.81
C GLN A 2 11.32 0.61 -48.23
N ARG A 3 10.14 0.60 -47.59
CA ARG A 3 9.08 1.62 -47.83
C ARG A 3 9.47 3.05 -47.45
N LEU A 4 10.51 3.23 -46.63
CA LEU A 4 11.05 4.54 -46.24
C LEU A 4 12.32 4.90 -47.03
N GLY A 5 12.74 4.08 -48.01
CA GLY A 5 13.96 4.30 -48.80
C GLY A 5 15.26 4.12 -48.01
N ILE A 6 15.20 3.55 -46.80
CA ILE A 6 16.37 3.38 -45.93
C ILE A 6 17.03 2.02 -46.24
N PRO A 7 18.31 1.98 -46.68
CA PRO A 7 18.99 0.76 -47.13
C PRO A 7 19.51 -0.14 -45.98
N VAL A 8 18.99 0.05 -44.75
CA VAL A 8 19.40 -0.71 -43.57
C VAL A 8 18.21 -1.49 -42.99
N SER A 9 18.47 -2.72 -42.56
CA SER A 9 17.46 -3.58 -41.92
C SER A 9 17.10 -3.10 -40.51
N ASP A 10 15.88 -3.42 -40.09
CA ASP A 10 15.36 -3.12 -38.76
C ASP A 10 16.30 -3.67 -37.65
N ASP A 11 16.82 -4.88 -37.83
CA ASP A 11 17.77 -5.52 -36.91
C ASP A 11 19.11 -4.78 -36.79
N THR A 12 19.56 -4.15 -37.87
CA THR A 12 20.80 -3.36 -37.87
C THR A 12 20.62 -2.10 -37.03
N ILE A 13 19.45 -1.48 -37.10
CA ILE A 13 19.12 -0.30 -36.30
C ILE A 13 18.95 -0.66 -34.83
N LEU A 14 18.30 -1.78 -34.52
CA LEU A 14 18.18 -2.26 -33.15
C LEU A 14 19.54 -2.60 -32.54
N ARG A 15 20.43 -3.25 -33.31
CA ARG A 15 21.81 -3.52 -32.86
C ARG A 15 22.58 -2.24 -32.61
N GLN A 16 22.51 -1.26 -33.51
CA GLN A 16 23.20 0.01 -33.33
C GLN A 16 22.69 0.76 -32.10
N LEU A 17 21.37 0.85 -31.93
CA LEU A 17 20.75 1.46 -30.74
C LEU A 17 21.23 0.82 -29.44
N LYS A 18 21.31 -0.52 -29.40
CA LYS A 18 21.81 -1.26 -28.23
C LYS A 18 23.30 -1.00 -27.99
N ARG A 19 24.13 -0.91 -29.03
CA ARG A 19 25.57 -0.57 -28.89
C ARG A 19 25.76 0.83 -28.35
N ASP A 20 25.09 1.82 -28.93
CA ASP A 20 25.21 3.23 -28.51
C ASP A 20 24.85 3.40 -27.04
N ALA A 21 23.78 2.72 -26.62
CA ALA A 21 23.34 2.67 -25.23
C ALA A 21 24.40 2.04 -24.29
N ALA A 22 25.05 0.96 -24.71
CA ALA A 22 26.11 0.32 -23.93
C ALA A 22 27.37 1.21 -23.79
N VAL A 23 27.69 2.01 -24.80
CA VAL A 23 28.80 2.98 -24.77
C VAL A 23 28.46 4.15 -23.84
N ALA A 24 27.25 4.70 -23.93
CA ALA A 24 26.78 5.79 -23.07
C ALA A 24 26.89 5.45 -21.58
N GLN A 25 26.66 4.18 -21.23
CA GLN A 25 26.69 3.69 -19.86
C GLN A 25 28.09 3.70 -19.22
N ARG A 26 29.17 3.56 -20.01
CA ARG A 26 30.54 3.38 -19.49
C ARG A 26 31.23 4.69 -19.06
N ASN A 27 30.77 5.85 -19.53
CA ASN A 27 31.57 7.08 -19.49
C ASN A 27 31.08 8.16 -18.50
N SER A 28 30.19 7.83 -17.56
CA SER A 28 29.65 8.82 -16.64
C SER A 28 29.90 8.48 -15.17
N LYS A 29 30.66 9.35 -14.48
CA LYS A 29 30.72 9.34 -13.02
C LYS A 29 29.33 9.73 -12.49
N ILE A 30 28.73 8.87 -11.68
CA ILE A 30 27.41 9.05 -11.07
C ILE A 30 27.61 9.25 -9.57
N ARG A 31 27.14 10.38 -9.01
CA ARG A 31 27.22 10.66 -7.58
C ARG A 31 25.90 10.43 -6.87
N VAL A 32 24.78 10.74 -7.53
CA VAL A 32 23.45 10.64 -6.94
C VAL A 32 22.54 9.76 -7.79
N VAL A 33 22.08 8.65 -7.20
CA VAL A 33 21.18 7.71 -7.87
C VAL A 33 19.82 7.64 -7.17
N GLY A 34 18.75 7.59 -7.95
CA GLY A 34 17.41 7.23 -7.53
C GLY A 34 17.11 5.80 -7.93
N ILE A 35 16.67 5.00 -6.97
CA ILE A 35 16.31 3.59 -7.15
C ILE A 35 14.83 3.42 -6.86
N ASP A 36 14.13 2.80 -7.79
CA ASP A 36 12.70 2.52 -7.63
C ASP A 36 12.27 1.29 -8.44
N ASP A 37 11.10 0.73 -8.13
CA ASP A 37 10.55 -0.43 -8.81
C ASP A 37 9.62 -0.06 -9.98
N TRP A 38 9.55 -0.94 -10.97
CA TRP A 38 8.62 -0.76 -12.09
C TRP A 38 8.05 -2.10 -12.54
N SER A 39 6.80 -2.09 -13.01
CA SER A 39 6.10 -3.34 -13.36
C SER A 39 6.23 -3.71 -14.84
N TRP A 40 6.77 -4.91 -15.12
CA TRP A 40 6.80 -5.53 -16.46
C TRP A 40 5.43 -6.07 -16.88
N ARG A 41 4.72 -6.70 -15.94
CA ARG A 41 3.29 -6.97 -16.03
C ARG A 41 2.70 -6.58 -14.68
N ARG A 42 1.57 -5.85 -14.69
CA ARG A 42 0.96 -5.37 -13.45
C ARG A 42 0.76 -6.56 -12.50
N ALA A 43 1.35 -6.46 -11.30
CA ALA A 43 1.27 -7.45 -10.23
C ALA A 43 1.88 -8.84 -10.53
N THR A 44 2.73 -8.99 -11.55
CA THR A 44 3.39 -10.28 -11.86
C THR A 44 4.90 -10.21 -11.76
N SER A 45 5.52 -9.26 -12.44
CA SER A 45 6.98 -9.12 -12.48
C SER A 45 7.39 -7.66 -12.39
N TYR A 46 8.43 -7.42 -11.59
CA TYR A 46 8.96 -6.11 -11.27
C TYR A 46 10.44 -6.07 -11.64
N GLY A 47 10.85 -4.98 -12.29
CA GLY A 47 12.26 -4.64 -12.48
C GLY A 47 12.63 -3.44 -11.62
N THR A 48 13.93 -3.12 -11.60
CA THR A 48 14.47 -1.96 -10.88
C THR A 48 14.97 -0.94 -11.88
N ILE A 49 14.65 0.34 -11.68
CA ILE A 49 15.18 1.44 -12.49
C ILE A 49 16.25 2.19 -11.69
N MET A 50 17.37 2.50 -12.33
CA MET A 50 18.46 3.32 -11.79
C MET A 50 18.46 4.65 -12.53
N VAL A 51 18.32 5.75 -11.80
CA VAL A 51 18.20 7.09 -12.37
C VAL A 51 19.27 8.01 -11.79
N ASP A 52 20.06 8.63 -12.65
CA ASP A 52 20.95 9.73 -12.28
C ASP A 52 20.09 10.93 -11.90
N LEU A 53 20.07 11.30 -10.62
CA LEU A 53 19.24 12.40 -10.15
C LEU A 53 19.83 13.77 -10.45
N GLU A 54 21.14 13.86 -10.70
CA GLU A 54 21.81 15.10 -11.12
C GLU A 54 21.47 15.39 -12.58
N ARG A 55 21.63 14.38 -13.45
CA ARG A 55 21.41 14.51 -14.90
C ARG A 55 19.96 14.24 -15.31
N ARG A 56 19.11 13.81 -14.38
CA ARG A 56 17.70 13.45 -14.61
C ARG A 56 17.52 12.41 -15.72
N SER A 57 18.44 11.45 -15.80
CA SER A 57 18.49 10.44 -16.87
C SER A 57 18.51 9.04 -16.30
N VAL A 58 17.88 8.08 -17.00
CA VAL A 58 18.05 6.67 -16.67
C VAL A 58 19.50 6.27 -16.94
N ILE A 59 20.08 5.50 -16.01
CA ILE A 59 21.41 4.90 -16.12
C ILE A 59 21.30 3.41 -16.40
N ASP A 60 20.33 2.75 -15.77
CA ASP A 60 20.12 1.33 -15.98
C ASP A 60 18.68 0.90 -15.67
N ILE A 61 18.33 -0.28 -16.19
CA ILE A 61 17.10 -0.98 -15.91
C ILE A 61 17.47 -2.44 -15.65
N LEU A 62 17.34 -2.87 -14.41
CA LEU A 62 17.44 -4.27 -14.03
C LEU A 62 16.08 -4.94 -14.29
N ASP A 63 16.12 -6.16 -14.81
CA ASP A 63 14.94 -6.96 -15.15
C ASP A 63 14.27 -7.61 -13.94
N ASP A 64 14.89 -7.48 -12.76
CA ASP A 64 14.41 -8.03 -11.52
C ASP A 64 14.36 -7.01 -10.36
N ARG A 65 13.77 -7.49 -9.25
CA ARG A 65 13.72 -6.81 -7.97
C ARG A 65 14.46 -7.67 -6.94
N SER A 66 15.78 -7.57 -6.95
CA SER A 66 16.69 -8.38 -6.14
C SER A 66 17.66 -7.50 -5.36
N VAL A 67 17.92 -7.87 -4.10
CA VAL A 67 18.99 -7.26 -3.30
C VAL A 67 20.34 -7.48 -3.99
N GLU A 68 20.59 -8.72 -4.42
CA GLU A 68 21.87 -9.16 -4.97
C GLU A 68 22.25 -8.35 -6.23
N ASN A 69 21.32 -8.25 -7.18
CA ASN A 69 21.58 -7.56 -8.45
C ASN A 69 21.68 -6.04 -8.27
N ALA A 70 20.82 -5.46 -7.42
CA ALA A 70 20.93 -4.04 -7.09
C ALA A 70 22.24 -3.71 -6.35
N ALA A 71 22.66 -4.54 -5.41
CA ALA A 71 23.92 -4.37 -4.69
C ALA A 71 25.13 -4.54 -5.62
N LYS A 72 25.10 -5.53 -6.51
CA LYS A 72 26.14 -5.75 -7.53
C LYS A 72 26.28 -4.53 -8.44
N TRP A 73 25.15 -3.97 -8.88
CA TRP A 73 25.15 -2.75 -9.69
C TRP A 73 25.72 -1.56 -8.92
N LEU A 74 25.37 -1.39 -7.65
CA LEU A 74 25.93 -0.31 -6.83
C LEU A 74 27.45 -0.46 -6.63
N ARG A 75 27.96 -1.70 -6.44
CA ARG A 75 29.41 -1.96 -6.32
C ARG A 75 30.19 -1.54 -7.56
N SER A 76 29.60 -1.68 -8.75
CA SER A 76 30.26 -1.24 -9.99
C SER A 76 30.29 0.28 -10.16
N HIS A 77 29.68 1.04 -9.25
CA HIS A 77 29.63 2.50 -9.28
C HIS A 77 30.11 3.10 -7.94
N PRO A 78 31.40 2.95 -7.59
CA PRO A 78 31.93 3.38 -6.29
C PRO A 78 31.86 4.91 -6.07
N SER A 79 31.68 5.69 -7.14
CA SER A 79 31.52 7.15 -7.05
C SER A 79 30.17 7.62 -6.49
N ILE A 80 29.23 6.70 -6.26
CA ILE A 80 27.92 7.03 -5.70
C ILE A 80 28.09 7.46 -4.25
N GLU A 81 27.63 8.67 -3.96
CA GLU A 81 27.66 9.30 -2.64
C GLU A 81 26.26 9.33 -2.01
N ILE A 82 25.20 9.32 -2.82
CA ILE A 82 23.82 9.44 -2.37
C ILE A 82 22.92 8.47 -3.13
N VAL A 83 22.08 7.74 -2.38
CA VAL A 83 21.05 6.84 -2.92
C VAL A 83 19.69 7.27 -2.40
N SER A 84 18.85 7.79 -3.29
CA SER A 84 17.43 8.01 -3.03
C SER A 84 16.65 6.74 -3.31
N ARG A 85 15.79 6.33 -2.37
CA ARG A 85 15.01 5.09 -2.47
C ARG A 85 13.65 5.21 -1.81
N ASP A 86 12.72 4.36 -2.23
CA ASP A 86 11.54 4.08 -1.42
C ASP A 86 11.95 3.38 -0.09
N ARG A 87 11.03 3.32 0.86
CA ARG A 87 11.12 2.67 2.16
C ARG A 87 11.05 1.15 2.12
N CYS A 88 11.07 0.54 0.94
CA CYS A 88 11.23 -0.90 0.83
C CYS A 88 12.59 -1.35 1.40
N GLY A 89 12.54 -2.32 2.34
CA GLY A 89 13.74 -2.86 2.97
C GLY A 89 14.74 -3.47 2.00
N LEU A 90 14.29 -3.92 0.83
CA LEU A 90 15.13 -4.49 -0.23
C LEU A 90 16.20 -3.51 -0.72
N TYR A 91 15.82 -2.28 -1.09
CA TYR A 91 16.78 -1.28 -1.59
C TYR A 91 17.62 -0.68 -0.46
N ALA A 92 17.09 -0.62 0.76
CA ALA A 92 17.87 -0.26 1.93
C ALA A 92 18.99 -1.27 2.21
N GLN A 93 18.68 -2.56 2.07
CA GLN A 93 19.68 -3.63 2.18
C GLN A 93 20.67 -3.59 1.01
N ALA A 94 20.19 -3.50 -0.22
CA ALA A 94 21.06 -3.43 -1.40
C ALA A 94 22.04 -2.25 -1.33
N THR A 95 21.61 -1.11 -0.81
CA THR A 95 22.49 0.05 -0.62
C THR A 95 23.55 -0.21 0.44
N ARG A 96 23.19 -0.81 1.58
CA ARG A 96 24.18 -1.16 2.63
C ARG A 96 25.23 -2.15 2.13
N GLU A 97 24.83 -3.12 1.30
CA GLU A 97 25.74 -4.14 0.75
C GLU A 97 26.53 -3.66 -0.48
N GLY A 98 25.95 -2.73 -1.24
CA GLY A 98 26.45 -2.35 -2.56
C GLY A 98 27.21 -1.02 -2.60
N ALA A 99 26.82 -0.07 -1.75
CA ALA A 99 27.44 1.25 -1.63
C ALA A 99 27.36 1.72 -0.16
N PRO A 100 28.08 1.07 0.77
CA PRO A 100 28.04 1.42 2.19
C PRO A 100 28.50 2.85 2.48
N GLN A 101 29.32 3.44 1.61
CA GLN A 101 29.75 4.84 1.67
C GLN A 101 28.62 5.84 1.36
N ALA A 102 27.55 5.40 0.68
CA ALA A 102 26.52 6.29 0.19
C ALA A 102 25.47 6.62 1.26
N ARG A 103 25.13 7.90 1.36
CA ARG A 103 24.03 8.38 2.21
C ARG A 103 22.70 7.97 1.58
N GLN A 104 21.89 7.21 2.33
CA GLN A 104 20.54 6.86 1.90
C GLN A 104 19.59 8.03 2.14
N VAL A 105 18.68 8.28 1.19
CA VAL A 105 17.63 9.30 1.24
C VAL A 105 16.29 8.61 1.06
N ALA A 106 15.39 8.74 2.04
CA ALA A 106 14.05 8.21 1.92
C ALA A 106 13.21 9.06 0.95
N ASP A 107 12.34 8.42 0.16
CA ASP A 107 11.42 9.17 -0.68
C ASP A 107 10.30 9.86 0.13
N ARG A 108 10.23 11.19 0.01
CA ARG A 108 9.27 12.05 0.71
C ARG A 108 7.83 11.71 0.37
N PHE A 109 7.56 11.33 -0.88
CA PHE A 109 6.19 10.96 -1.29
C PHE A 109 5.71 9.76 -0.47
N HIS A 110 6.52 8.72 -0.36
CA HIS A 110 6.22 7.52 0.41
C HIS A 110 6.12 7.81 1.92
N LEU A 111 6.88 8.75 2.47
CA LEU A 111 6.72 9.20 3.86
C LEU A 111 5.32 9.77 4.12
N VAL A 112 4.86 10.70 3.27
CA VAL A 112 3.54 11.32 3.40
C VAL A 112 2.42 10.33 3.09
N GLN A 113 2.61 9.46 2.08
CA GLN A 113 1.65 8.42 1.73
C GLN A 113 1.46 7.43 2.89
N ASN A 114 2.54 6.98 3.53
CA ASN A 114 2.47 6.05 4.65
C ASN A 114 1.76 6.68 5.86
N LEU A 115 2.01 7.97 6.15
CA LEU A 115 1.26 8.68 7.18
C LEU A 115 -0.24 8.77 6.84
N ARG A 116 -0.58 9.09 5.59
CA ARG A 116 -1.98 9.10 5.14
C ARG A 116 -2.65 7.74 5.33
N SER A 117 -1.96 6.66 4.97
CA SER A 117 -2.47 5.30 5.14
C SER A 117 -2.67 4.95 6.61
N ALA A 118 -1.79 5.40 7.51
CA ALA A 118 -1.98 5.23 8.96
C ALA A 118 -3.20 6.01 9.48
N ILE A 119 -3.40 7.24 9.01
CA ILE A 119 -4.60 8.04 9.33
C ILE A 119 -5.86 7.36 8.79
N GLU A 120 -5.84 6.84 7.56
CA GLU A 120 -6.96 6.09 6.99
C GLU A 120 -7.27 4.84 7.82
N GLU A 121 -6.25 4.09 8.26
CA GLU A 121 -6.41 2.93 9.15
C GLU A 121 -7.06 3.34 10.49
N GLN A 122 -6.66 4.46 11.08
CA GLN A 122 -7.25 4.98 12.31
C GLN A 122 -8.71 5.42 12.12
N MET A 123 -9.02 6.11 11.03
CA MET A 123 -10.40 6.52 10.72
C MET A 123 -11.29 5.31 10.39
N ASN A 124 -10.70 4.27 9.82
CA ASN A 124 -11.35 2.99 9.54
C ASN A 124 -11.68 2.19 10.81
N LEU A 125 -10.87 2.33 11.88
CA LEU A 125 -11.15 1.74 13.19
C LEU A 125 -12.44 2.30 13.81
N SER A 126 -12.72 3.58 13.58
CA SER A 126 -13.96 4.26 13.97
C SER A 126 -15.13 4.03 12.99
N GLY A 127 -14.90 3.38 11.84
CA GLY A 127 -15.95 3.13 10.85
C GLY A 127 -15.43 2.64 9.50
N ARG A 128 -15.42 1.31 9.32
CA ARG A 128 -15.15 0.53 8.07
C ARG A 128 -13.67 0.45 7.66
N ALA A 129 -13.06 -0.74 7.66
CA ALA A 129 -11.67 -0.91 7.20
C ALA A 129 -11.49 -1.41 5.75
N THR A 130 -10.71 -0.67 4.96
CA THR A 130 -10.13 -1.13 3.69
C THR A 130 -8.61 -1.23 3.77
N GLY A 131 -8.11 -2.48 3.83
CA GLY A 131 -7.07 -2.97 2.93
C GLY A 131 -5.60 -2.51 3.05
N ARG A 132 -4.79 -3.46 3.56
CA ARG A 132 -3.34 -3.71 3.32
C ARG A 132 -2.32 -2.79 4.00
N ALA A 133 -1.71 -3.32 5.05
CA ALA A 133 -0.36 -2.97 5.45
C ALA A 133 0.56 -4.18 5.17
N ILE A 134 1.66 -3.94 4.45
CA ILE A 134 2.81 -4.84 4.36
C ILE A 134 3.51 -4.75 5.72
N LEU A 135 3.46 -5.80 6.54
CA LEU A 135 4.05 -5.79 7.88
C LEU A 135 4.72 -7.13 8.23
N SER A 136 5.77 -7.03 9.07
CA SER A 136 6.57 -8.12 9.65
C SER A 136 5.77 -9.02 10.60
N GLU A 137 6.32 -10.19 10.94
CA GLU A 137 5.64 -11.29 11.66
C GLU A 137 4.96 -10.88 12.98
N ASP A 138 5.58 -10.01 13.79
CA ASP A 138 4.99 -9.56 15.07
C ASP A 138 3.72 -8.71 14.89
N ALA A 139 3.60 -8.01 13.76
CA ALA A 139 2.42 -7.20 13.44
C ALA A 139 1.28 -8.01 12.79
N ILE A 140 1.51 -9.28 12.44
CA ILE A 140 0.50 -10.18 11.87
C ILE A 140 -0.54 -10.56 12.93
N VAL A 141 -0.13 -10.68 14.19
CA VAL A 141 -1.01 -11.06 15.32
C VAL A 141 -2.04 -9.97 15.59
N ASP A 142 -1.63 -8.70 15.61
CA ASP A 142 -2.52 -7.55 15.78
C ASP A 142 -3.36 -7.26 14.52
N ALA A 143 -2.76 -7.34 13.33
CA ALA A 143 -3.47 -7.14 12.07
C ALA A 143 -4.51 -8.24 11.79
N ALA A 144 -4.36 -9.45 12.34
CA ALA A 144 -5.35 -10.52 12.24
C ALA A 144 -6.56 -10.28 13.14
N THR A 145 -6.33 -9.79 14.36
CA THR A 145 -7.37 -9.39 15.32
C THR A 145 -8.17 -8.20 14.79
N HIS A 146 -7.47 -7.22 14.21
CA HIS A 146 -8.05 -6.06 13.54
C HIS A 146 -8.87 -6.44 12.28
N ARG A 147 -8.35 -7.34 11.44
CA ARG A 147 -9.08 -7.88 10.28
C ARG A 147 -10.35 -8.64 10.68
N ARG A 148 -10.38 -9.27 11.85
CA ARG A 148 -11.55 -9.98 12.39
C ARG A 148 -12.61 -8.99 12.90
N ARG A 149 -12.21 -7.95 13.64
CA ARG A 149 -13.09 -6.87 14.11
C ARG A 149 -13.74 -6.10 12.95
N ALA A 150 -12.96 -5.73 11.94
CA ALA A 150 -13.47 -5.05 10.75
C ALA A 150 -14.49 -5.90 9.95
N ARG A 151 -14.31 -7.23 9.89
CA ARG A 151 -15.26 -8.14 9.24
C ARG A 151 -16.58 -8.25 9.99
N LEU A 152 -16.52 -8.27 11.32
CA LEU A 152 -17.72 -8.32 12.17
C LEU A 152 -18.50 -7.00 12.08
N ALA A 153 -17.81 -5.86 12.20
CA ALA A 153 -18.40 -4.53 12.06
C ALA A 153 -19.00 -4.29 10.64
N HIS A 154 -18.34 -4.81 9.59
CA HIS A 154 -18.89 -4.73 8.24
C HIS A 154 -20.13 -5.60 8.05
N ARG A 155 -20.19 -6.78 8.69
CA ARG A 155 -21.39 -7.63 8.67
C ARG A 155 -22.55 -6.95 9.43
N GLN A 156 -22.28 -6.37 10.59
CA GLN A 156 -23.27 -5.63 11.38
C GLN A 156 -23.80 -4.39 10.67
N SER A 157 -22.93 -3.52 10.12
CA SER A 157 -23.37 -2.33 9.39
C SER A 157 -24.22 -2.66 8.15
N ARG A 158 -23.96 -3.80 7.49
CA ARG A 158 -24.79 -4.27 6.38
C ARG A 158 -26.13 -4.82 6.82
N GLN A 159 -26.16 -5.45 8.00
CA GLN A 159 -27.40 -5.89 8.63
C GLN A 159 -28.25 -4.66 8.98
N GLU A 160 -27.67 -3.63 9.61
CA GLU A 160 -28.36 -2.39 9.96
C GLU A 160 -28.95 -1.66 8.72
N ILE A 161 -28.19 -1.59 7.62
CA ILE A 161 -28.69 -1.02 6.35
C ILE A 161 -29.83 -1.87 5.76
N PHE A 162 -29.70 -3.20 5.82
CA PHE A 162 -30.71 -4.12 5.34
C PHE A 162 -32.01 -3.97 6.12
N ASP A 163 -31.93 -3.99 7.45
CA ASP A 163 -33.06 -3.88 8.36
C ASP A 163 -33.75 -2.51 8.20
N MET A 164 -32.98 -1.42 8.11
CA MET A 164 -33.51 -0.08 7.89
C MET A 164 -34.28 0.04 6.57
N LEU A 165 -33.73 -0.47 5.46
CA LEU A 165 -34.39 -0.38 4.15
C LEU A 165 -35.66 -1.24 4.11
N HIS A 166 -35.64 -2.44 4.71
CA HIS A 166 -36.82 -3.31 4.79
C HIS A 166 -37.90 -2.76 5.71
N ALA A 167 -37.54 -2.18 6.86
CA ALA A 167 -38.49 -1.51 7.76
C ALA A 167 -39.19 -0.33 7.08
N LEU A 168 -38.45 0.52 6.38
CA LEU A 168 -39.03 1.63 5.60
C LEU A 168 -39.94 1.13 4.46
N ARG A 169 -39.64 -0.04 3.88
CA ARG A 169 -40.49 -0.65 2.86
C ARG A 169 -41.77 -1.26 3.44
N GLN A 170 -41.70 -1.87 4.62
CA GLN A 170 -42.86 -2.39 5.36
C GLN A 170 -43.81 -1.28 5.81
N GLN A 171 -43.30 -0.08 6.07
CA GLN A 171 -44.09 1.13 6.32
C GLN A 171 -44.82 1.67 5.07
N GLY A 172 -44.78 0.97 3.94
CA GLY A 172 -45.50 1.35 2.71
C GLY A 172 -44.82 2.44 1.87
N LEU A 173 -43.61 2.88 2.22
CA LEU A 173 -42.92 3.96 1.51
C LEU A 173 -42.49 3.51 0.10
N SER A 174 -42.64 4.42 -0.86
CA SER A 174 -42.20 4.20 -2.25
C SER A 174 -40.68 4.19 -2.33
N TYR A 175 -40.12 3.50 -3.34
CA TYR A 175 -38.66 3.50 -3.58
C TYR A 175 -38.06 4.91 -3.70
N SER A 176 -38.82 5.85 -4.26
CA SER A 176 -38.39 7.24 -4.42
C SER A 176 -38.36 7.99 -3.07
N GLU A 177 -39.34 7.72 -2.21
CA GLU A 177 -39.38 8.32 -0.87
C GLU A 177 -38.32 7.72 0.06
N ILE A 178 -38.05 6.41 -0.04
CA ILE A 178 -36.93 5.77 0.65
C ILE A 178 -35.59 6.37 0.17
N ALA A 179 -35.42 6.61 -1.14
CA ALA A 179 -34.24 7.27 -1.68
C ALA A 179 -34.04 8.68 -1.12
N ARG A 180 -35.13 9.46 -1.02
CA ARG A 180 -35.11 10.81 -0.46
C ARG A 180 -34.75 10.83 1.02
N ARG A 181 -35.28 9.89 1.82
CA ARG A 181 -35.03 9.80 3.27
C ARG A 181 -33.68 9.20 3.63
N THR A 182 -33.21 8.22 2.86
CA THR A 182 -32.00 7.46 3.19
C THR A 182 -30.76 7.92 2.42
N GLY A 183 -30.93 8.72 1.36
CA GLY A 183 -29.85 9.18 0.49
C GLY A 183 -29.28 8.09 -0.43
N TYR A 184 -29.79 6.85 -0.38
CA TYR A 184 -29.35 5.78 -1.26
C TYR A 184 -29.94 5.93 -2.67
N GLU A 185 -29.13 5.69 -3.69
CA GLU A 185 -29.60 5.66 -5.08
C GLU A 185 -30.71 4.62 -5.25
N ARG A 186 -31.76 4.96 -6.00
CA ARG A 186 -32.93 4.08 -6.24
C ARG A 186 -32.52 2.68 -6.69
N ARG A 187 -31.51 2.55 -7.57
CA ARG A 187 -30.96 1.27 -8.04
C ARG A 187 -30.37 0.43 -6.90
N SER A 188 -29.70 1.07 -5.94
CA SER A 188 -29.16 0.40 -4.76
C SER A 188 -30.30 -0.10 -3.87
N ILE A 189 -31.32 0.73 -3.60
CA ILE A 189 -32.48 0.35 -2.78
C ILE A 189 -33.22 -0.84 -3.42
N THR A 190 -33.49 -0.78 -4.73
CA THR A 190 -34.11 -1.90 -5.46
C THR A 190 -33.28 -3.17 -5.39
N LYS A 191 -31.95 -3.05 -5.41
CA LYS A 191 -31.05 -4.20 -5.28
C LYS A 191 -31.07 -4.78 -3.86
N TRP A 192 -31.05 -3.95 -2.83
CA TRP A 192 -31.06 -4.40 -1.42
C TRP A 192 -32.39 -5.06 -1.04
N LEU A 193 -33.53 -4.50 -1.47
CA LEU A 193 -34.86 -5.05 -1.21
C LEU A 193 -35.19 -6.34 -1.98
N LYS A 194 -34.36 -6.72 -2.97
CA LYS A 194 -34.47 -8.01 -3.67
C LYS A 194 -33.87 -9.19 -2.89
N PHE A 195 -33.06 -8.92 -1.87
CA PHE A 195 -32.46 -9.99 -1.07
C PHE A 195 -33.29 -10.24 0.19
N GLU A 196 -33.44 -11.51 0.57
CA GLU A 196 -34.08 -11.95 1.82
C GLU A 196 -33.13 -11.86 3.03
N ALA A 197 -31.83 -11.73 2.80
CA ALA A 197 -30.80 -11.49 3.81
C ALA A 197 -29.67 -10.58 3.26
N PRO A 198 -28.86 -9.91 4.09
CA PRO A 198 -27.79 -9.05 3.60
C PRO A 198 -26.83 -9.83 2.70
N PRO A 199 -26.55 -9.37 1.46
CA PRO A 199 -25.78 -10.18 0.51
C PRO A 199 -24.33 -10.34 1.00
N ASP A 200 -23.93 -11.54 1.41
CA ASP A 200 -22.53 -11.81 1.77
C ASP A 200 -21.64 -11.74 0.50
N ARG A 201 -20.35 -11.43 0.66
CA ARG A 201 -19.41 -11.55 -0.46
C ARG A 201 -19.43 -13.03 -0.88
N ARG A 202 -19.90 -13.31 -2.10
CA ARG A 202 -19.81 -14.66 -2.70
C ARG A 202 -18.38 -15.15 -2.51
N ARG A 203 -18.19 -16.13 -1.61
CA ARG A 203 -16.91 -16.82 -1.48
C ARG A 203 -16.69 -17.52 -2.81
N ALA A 204 -15.52 -17.37 -3.40
CA ALA A 204 -15.12 -18.22 -4.51
C ALA A 204 -15.26 -19.68 -4.06
N ALA A 205 -15.65 -20.57 -4.97
CA ALA A 205 -15.75 -21.99 -4.68
C ALA A 205 -14.45 -22.47 -4.01
N LEU A 206 -14.57 -23.15 -2.88
CA LEU A 206 -13.43 -23.69 -2.17
C LEU A 206 -12.76 -24.73 -3.06
N ASN A 207 -11.44 -24.65 -3.18
CA ASN A 207 -10.65 -25.60 -3.94
C ASN A 207 -9.70 -26.36 -3.00
N PRO A 208 -9.10 -27.48 -3.45
CA PRO A 208 -8.23 -28.31 -2.62
C PRO A 208 -6.96 -27.60 -2.10
N THR A 209 -6.64 -26.38 -2.54
CA THR A 209 -5.56 -25.56 -1.96
C THR A 209 -5.94 -24.84 -0.66
N SER A 210 -7.24 -24.78 -0.35
CA SER A 210 -7.78 -24.15 0.86
C SER A 210 -8.08 -25.20 1.93
N PRO A 211 -7.55 -25.07 3.17
CA PRO A 211 -7.91 -25.94 4.28
C PRO A 211 -9.41 -26.00 4.56
N TRP A 212 -10.14 -24.94 4.24
CA TRP A 212 -11.60 -24.87 4.36
C TRP A 212 -12.34 -25.87 3.48
N TYR A 213 -11.72 -26.36 2.40
CA TYR A 213 -12.29 -27.45 1.60
C TYR A 213 -12.43 -28.75 2.41
N PHE A 214 -11.56 -28.94 3.41
CA PHE A 214 -11.55 -30.11 4.30
C PHE A 214 -12.15 -29.80 5.68
N GLU A 215 -12.95 -28.73 5.81
CA GLU A 215 -13.46 -28.24 7.10
C GLU A 215 -14.19 -29.31 7.91
N ALA A 216 -15.08 -30.08 7.29
CA ALA A 216 -15.86 -31.12 7.98
C ALA A 216 -14.96 -32.19 8.62
N PHE A 217 -13.94 -32.66 7.88
CA PHE A 217 -12.98 -33.63 8.38
C PHE A 217 -12.10 -33.05 9.50
N LEU A 218 -11.55 -31.84 9.28
CA LEU A 218 -10.73 -31.17 10.28
C LEU A 218 -11.53 -30.90 11.56
N ALA A 219 -12.80 -30.50 11.45
CA ALA A 219 -13.67 -30.25 12.59
C ALA A 219 -14.03 -31.54 13.35
N GLN A 220 -14.16 -32.67 12.65
CA GLN A 220 -14.35 -33.97 13.26
C GLN A 220 -13.09 -34.38 14.05
N CYS A 221 -11.91 -34.37 13.43
CA CYS A 221 -10.65 -34.66 14.14
C CYS A 221 -10.39 -33.72 15.32
N TRP A 222 -10.84 -32.47 15.21
CA TRP A 222 -10.76 -31.48 16.29
C TRP A 222 -11.66 -31.85 17.48
N ARG A 223 -12.90 -32.29 17.22
CA ARG A 223 -13.83 -32.80 18.23
C ARG A 223 -13.31 -34.09 18.87
N ASP A 224 -12.67 -34.94 18.07
CA ASP A 224 -12.07 -36.22 18.52
C ASP A 224 -10.73 -36.02 19.26
N GLY A 225 -10.33 -34.77 19.51
CA GLY A 225 -9.17 -34.42 20.35
C GLY A 225 -7.82 -34.35 19.62
N ASN A 226 -7.76 -34.68 18.33
CA ASN A 226 -6.53 -34.52 17.53
C ASN A 226 -6.33 -33.06 17.11
N ARG A 227 -5.53 -32.33 17.91
CA ARG A 227 -5.22 -30.90 17.71
C ARG A 227 -3.81 -30.64 17.16
N ARG A 228 -3.06 -31.69 16.84
CA ARG A 228 -1.67 -31.58 16.38
C ARG A 228 -1.65 -31.21 14.89
N GLY A 229 -1.26 -29.98 14.59
CA GLY A 229 -1.29 -29.45 13.21
C GLY A 229 -0.51 -30.31 12.21
N ARG A 230 0.63 -30.89 12.61
CA ARG A 230 1.42 -31.78 11.74
C ARG A 230 0.69 -33.08 11.38
N HIS A 231 -0.07 -33.65 12.32
CA HIS A 231 -0.88 -34.85 12.05
C HIS A 231 -2.03 -34.50 11.11
N LEU A 232 -2.79 -33.46 11.44
CA LEU A 232 -3.89 -32.98 10.60
C LEU A 232 -3.42 -32.60 9.19
N PHE A 233 -2.21 -32.04 9.05
CA PHE A 233 -1.61 -31.73 7.75
C PHE A 233 -1.33 -32.96 6.91
N HIS A 234 -0.77 -34.00 7.53
CA HIS A 234 -0.53 -35.28 6.88
C HIS A 234 -1.86 -35.91 6.41
N ASP A 235 -2.87 -35.91 7.27
CA ASP A 235 -4.17 -36.52 6.97
C ASP A 235 -4.92 -35.79 5.85
N VAL A 236 -4.90 -34.46 5.82
CA VAL A 236 -5.51 -33.71 4.70
C VAL A 236 -4.68 -33.80 3.43
N LYS A 237 -3.34 -33.94 3.53
CA LYS A 237 -2.47 -34.17 2.36
C LYS A 237 -2.82 -35.48 1.67
N GLN A 238 -3.04 -36.55 2.42
CA GLN A 238 -3.51 -37.84 1.89
C GLN A 238 -4.90 -37.76 1.24
N ARG A 239 -5.74 -36.82 1.71
CA ARG A 239 -7.08 -36.57 1.16
C ARG A 239 -7.10 -35.56 0.00
N GLY A 240 -5.93 -35.16 -0.51
CA GLY A 240 -5.82 -34.31 -1.70
C GLY A 240 -5.60 -32.82 -1.42
N TYR A 241 -5.22 -32.43 -0.21
CA TYR A 241 -4.87 -31.03 0.10
C TYR A 241 -3.60 -30.59 -0.62
N THR A 242 -3.71 -29.63 -1.54
CA THR A 242 -2.57 -29.11 -2.33
C THR A 242 -1.95 -27.85 -1.73
N GLY A 243 -2.51 -27.31 -0.64
CA GLY A 243 -1.98 -26.12 0.03
C GLY A 243 -0.80 -26.38 0.97
N SER A 244 -0.30 -25.29 1.59
CA SER A 244 0.85 -25.32 2.50
C SER A 244 0.45 -25.58 3.95
N PHE A 245 1.42 -26.04 4.75
CA PHE A 245 1.27 -26.26 6.19
C PHE A 245 0.87 -24.97 6.92
N SER A 246 1.53 -23.86 6.62
CA SER A 246 1.26 -22.55 7.22
C SER A 246 -0.18 -22.08 7.00
N ASN A 247 -0.79 -22.44 5.87
CA ASN A 247 -2.19 -22.08 5.59
C ASN A 247 -3.17 -22.89 6.45
N LEU A 248 -2.88 -24.18 6.69
CA LEU A 248 -3.63 -25.04 7.61
C LEU A 248 -3.45 -24.57 9.06
N GLU A 249 -2.21 -24.31 9.48
CA GLU A 249 -1.90 -23.80 10.83
C GLU A 249 -2.59 -22.48 11.12
N ARG A 250 -2.75 -21.61 10.11
CA ARG A 250 -3.52 -20.37 10.25
C ARG A 250 -5.01 -20.62 10.53
N LEU A 251 -5.61 -21.66 9.94
CA LEU A 251 -6.98 -22.09 10.21
C LEU A 251 -7.10 -22.68 11.62
N LEU A 252 -6.26 -23.66 11.95
CA LEU A 252 -6.28 -24.33 13.26
C LEU A 252 -5.97 -23.35 14.40
N GLY A 253 -5.05 -22.41 14.20
CA GLY A 253 -4.79 -21.33 15.14
C GLY A 253 -6.00 -20.41 15.36
N ALA A 254 -6.88 -20.26 14.36
CA ALA A 254 -8.13 -19.53 14.55
C ALA A 254 -9.12 -20.29 15.44
N TRP A 255 -9.16 -21.63 15.35
CA TRP A 255 -9.97 -22.49 16.22
C TRP A 255 -9.45 -22.50 17.66
N ARG A 256 -8.14 -22.64 17.88
CA ARG A 256 -7.52 -22.51 19.23
C ARG A 256 -7.87 -21.18 19.90
N ARG A 257 -7.84 -20.08 19.13
CA ARG A 257 -8.20 -18.74 19.61
C ARG A 257 -9.70 -18.52 19.76
N ALA A 258 -10.55 -19.37 19.18
CA ALA A 258 -11.99 -19.33 19.40
C ALA A 258 -12.35 -20.02 20.71
N GLU A 259 -11.72 -21.17 21.00
CA GLU A 259 -11.87 -21.89 22.26
C GLU A 259 -11.31 -21.10 23.45
N ARG A 260 -10.11 -20.49 23.33
CA ARG A 260 -9.58 -19.61 24.39
C ARG A 260 -10.47 -18.41 24.71
N ARG A 261 -11.29 -17.96 23.76
CA ARG A 261 -12.25 -16.85 23.98
C ARG A 261 -13.52 -17.28 24.71
N GLN A 262 -13.83 -18.57 24.80
CA GLN A 262 -14.94 -19.05 25.63
C GLN A 262 -14.56 -19.13 27.12
N ALA A 263 -13.27 -19.06 27.45
CA ALA A 263 -12.79 -19.08 28.84
C ALA A 263 -12.60 -17.67 29.44
N ASP A 264 -12.32 -16.66 28.62
CA ASP A 264 -12.13 -15.26 29.03
C ASP A 264 -13.20 -14.38 28.36
N ASP A 265 -14.37 -14.24 29.00
CA ASP A 265 -15.47 -13.43 28.49
C ASP A 265 -15.54 -12.07 29.21
N VAL A 266 -14.88 -11.06 28.64
CA VAL A 266 -15.38 -9.67 28.57
C VAL A 266 -14.84 -9.04 27.28
N PRO A 267 -15.69 -8.74 26.27
CA PRO A 267 -15.30 -7.84 25.19
C PRO A 267 -15.21 -6.40 25.76
N PRO A 268 -14.11 -5.64 25.56
CA PRO A 268 -14.14 -4.22 25.86
C PRO A 268 -15.22 -3.60 24.97
N ALA A 269 -16.15 -2.88 25.59
CA ALA A 269 -17.21 -2.13 24.92
C ALA A 269 -16.59 -1.27 23.82
N ALA A 270 -16.82 -1.63 22.55
CA ALA A 270 -16.47 -0.76 21.44
C ALA A 270 -17.41 0.43 21.51
N LEU A 271 -16.91 1.58 21.98
CA LEU A 271 -17.51 2.88 21.79
C LEU A 271 -17.83 3.04 20.29
N LYS A 272 -19.10 2.82 19.92
CA LYS A 272 -19.60 3.10 18.58
C LYS A 272 -19.67 4.61 18.44
N SER A 273 -18.56 5.25 18.09
CA SER A 273 -18.57 6.67 17.71
C SER A 273 -19.37 6.82 16.42
N GLU A 274 -20.42 7.65 16.44
CA GLU A 274 -21.20 7.92 15.23
C GLU A 274 -20.32 8.50 14.12
N PRO A 275 -20.51 8.09 12.86
CA PRO A 275 -19.69 8.59 11.76
C PRO A 275 -19.98 10.08 11.51
N VAL A 276 -18.93 10.90 11.52
CA VAL A 276 -19.03 12.34 11.26
C VAL A 276 -19.63 12.61 9.88
N ARG A 277 -20.60 13.53 9.83
CA ARG A 277 -21.34 13.89 8.62
C ARG A 277 -20.81 15.17 7.99
N ASP A 278 -20.90 15.23 6.67
CA ASP A 278 -20.62 16.41 5.87
C ASP A 278 -21.70 17.48 6.14
N PRO A 279 -21.34 18.68 6.62
CA PRO A 279 -22.30 19.74 6.94
C PRO A 279 -23.19 20.15 5.76
N GLU A 280 -22.71 20.04 4.53
CA GLU A 280 -23.47 20.46 3.34
C GLU A 280 -24.40 19.38 2.81
N THR A 281 -24.05 18.10 3.00
CA THR A 281 -24.77 17.00 2.34
C THR A 281 -25.40 16.00 3.32
N GLY A 282 -25.07 16.08 4.62
CA GLY A 282 -25.52 15.15 5.65
C GLY A 282 -24.91 13.74 5.55
N HIS A 283 -24.10 13.46 4.52
CA HIS A 283 -23.48 12.16 4.30
C HIS A 283 -22.29 11.93 5.23
N ALA A 284 -22.14 10.68 5.70
CA ALA A 284 -20.94 10.27 6.43
C ALA A 284 -19.68 10.54 5.60
N ILE A 285 -18.72 11.24 6.19
CA ILE A 285 -17.42 11.49 5.56
C ILE A 285 -16.64 10.19 5.56
N SER A 286 -16.21 9.72 4.38
CA SER A 286 -15.48 8.46 4.29
C SER A 286 -14.07 8.59 4.90
N PRO A 287 -13.53 7.51 5.49
CA PRO A 287 -12.16 7.51 6.03
C PRO A 287 -11.09 7.92 5.01
N VAL A 288 -11.26 7.56 3.74
CA VAL A 288 -10.35 7.95 2.65
C VAL A 288 -10.34 9.46 2.44
N VAL A 289 -11.53 10.08 2.47
CA VAL A 289 -11.69 11.54 2.35
C VAL A 289 -11.14 12.22 3.60
N ALA A 290 -11.49 11.73 4.79
CA ALA A 290 -10.98 12.24 6.05
C ALA A 290 -9.45 12.21 6.09
N ALA A 291 -8.82 11.09 5.74
CA ALA A 291 -7.36 10.97 5.70
C ALA A 291 -6.71 11.90 4.67
N ALA A 292 -7.30 12.03 3.48
CA ALA A 292 -6.82 12.97 2.46
C ALA A 292 -6.90 14.43 2.95
N LEU A 293 -8.00 14.80 3.61
CA LEU A 293 -8.17 16.13 4.19
C LEU A 293 -7.22 16.36 5.37
N CYS A 294 -7.01 15.34 6.22
CA CYS A 294 -6.16 15.37 7.40
C CYS A 294 -4.73 15.80 7.08
N ILE A 295 -4.14 15.27 5.99
CA ILE A 295 -2.79 15.64 5.54
C ILE A 295 -2.74 16.91 4.68
N LYS A 296 -3.89 17.44 4.23
CA LYS A 296 -3.93 18.56 3.29
C LYS A 296 -3.73 19.91 4.02
N PRO A 297 -2.72 20.72 3.65
CA PRO A 297 -2.48 22.04 4.25
C PRO A 297 -3.67 22.99 4.10
N ARG A 298 -3.87 23.88 5.08
CA ARG A 298 -5.01 24.80 5.11
C ARG A 298 -5.11 25.68 3.87
N GLY A 299 -4.00 26.24 3.39
CA GLY A 299 -3.98 27.09 2.19
C GLY A 299 -4.29 26.38 0.87
N LEU A 300 -4.42 25.05 0.86
CA LEU A 300 -4.81 24.26 -0.31
C LEU A 300 -6.24 23.72 -0.21
N LEU A 301 -6.92 23.93 0.92
CA LEU A 301 -8.31 23.54 1.10
C LEU A 301 -9.23 24.52 0.36
N THR A 302 -10.25 23.99 -0.30
CA THR A 302 -11.40 24.81 -0.68
C THR A 302 -12.27 25.07 0.55
N ASP A 303 -13.14 26.08 0.51
CA ASP A 303 -14.03 26.41 1.63
C ASP A 303 -14.89 25.22 2.07
N ARG A 304 -15.40 24.46 1.08
CA ARG A 304 -16.12 23.21 1.30
C ARG A 304 -15.28 22.16 2.04
N GLN A 305 -14.00 22.04 1.68
CA GLN A 305 -13.08 21.10 2.34
C GLN A 305 -12.72 21.58 3.74
N ALA A 306 -12.58 22.88 3.96
CA ALA A 306 -12.34 23.47 5.28
C ALA A 306 -13.51 23.17 6.23
N ARG A 307 -14.76 23.39 5.81
CA ARG A 307 -15.96 23.02 6.59
C ARG A 307 -15.99 21.55 6.98
N LYS A 308 -15.61 20.64 6.07
CA LYS A 308 -15.50 19.20 6.39
C LYS A 308 -14.40 18.91 7.42
N VAL A 309 -13.26 19.58 7.32
CA VAL A 309 -12.18 19.46 8.30
C VAL A 309 -12.64 19.94 9.68
N ASP A 310 -13.38 21.04 9.74
CA ASP A 310 -13.87 21.58 11.00
C ASP A 310 -14.92 20.65 11.64
N ALA A 311 -15.85 20.10 10.84
CA ALA A 311 -16.78 19.07 11.30
C ALA A 311 -16.05 17.81 11.81
N LEU A 312 -15.00 17.35 11.11
CA LEU A 312 -14.19 16.20 11.54
C LEU A 312 -13.43 16.46 12.84
N LYS A 313 -12.94 17.69 13.06
CA LYS A 313 -12.28 18.07 14.32
C LYS A 313 -13.28 18.11 15.48
N GLN A 314 -14.47 18.65 15.27
CA GLN A 314 -15.52 18.72 16.30
C GLN A 314 -16.06 17.33 16.65
N GLY A 315 -16.20 16.46 15.66
CA GLY A 315 -16.74 15.10 15.86
C GLY A 315 -15.71 14.06 16.27
N SER A 316 -14.40 14.37 16.27
CA SER A 316 -13.35 13.41 16.64
C SER A 316 -12.09 14.12 17.13
N GLU A 317 -11.84 13.99 18.44
CA GLU A 317 -10.58 14.43 19.06
C GLU A 317 -9.37 13.72 18.43
N ALA A 318 -9.51 12.42 18.16
CA ALA A 318 -8.49 11.64 17.44
C ALA A 318 -8.17 12.23 16.06
N PHE A 319 -9.17 12.73 15.32
CA PHE A 319 -8.94 13.40 14.04
C PHE A 319 -8.22 14.73 14.21
N ALA A 320 -8.60 15.53 15.21
CA ALA A 320 -7.94 16.79 15.52
C ALA A 320 -6.46 16.56 15.83
N GLU A 321 -6.15 15.54 16.64
CA GLU A 321 -4.79 15.17 17.01
C GLU A 321 -3.99 14.63 15.83
N MET A 322 -4.57 13.72 15.04
CA MET A 322 -3.95 13.24 13.79
C MET A 322 -3.61 14.39 12.84
N ARG A 323 -4.49 15.39 12.73
CA ARG A 323 -4.26 16.55 11.88
C ARG A 323 -3.14 17.44 12.43
N ARG A 324 -3.08 17.65 13.75
CA ARG A 324 -1.98 18.38 14.40
C ARG A 324 -0.64 17.72 14.09
N LEU A 325 -0.54 16.41 14.29
CA LEU A 325 0.65 15.62 13.97
C LEU A 325 0.98 15.69 12.47
N ALA A 326 0.00 15.53 11.59
CA ALA A 326 0.22 15.57 10.14
C ALA A 326 0.71 16.94 9.64
N MET A 327 0.17 18.04 10.17
CA MET A 327 0.63 19.39 9.80
C MET A 327 2.06 19.64 10.28
N ARG A 328 2.40 19.24 11.51
CA ARG A 328 3.78 19.34 12.03
C ARG A 328 4.75 18.50 11.21
N PHE A 329 4.41 17.26 10.89
CA PHE A 329 5.22 16.37 10.05
C PHE A 329 5.49 16.98 8.66
N ASN A 330 4.44 17.50 8.01
CA ASN A 330 4.56 18.17 6.73
C ASN A 330 5.44 19.43 6.80
N GLY A 331 5.36 20.18 7.91
CA GLY A 331 6.23 21.32 8.17
C GLY A 331 7.70 20.91 8.29
N ILE A 332 7.98 19.84 9.04
CA ILE A 332 9.32 19.28 9.22
C ILE A 332 9.91 18.83 7.87
N LEU A 333 9.15 18.05 7.08
CA LEU A 333 9.59 17.58 5.76
C LEU A 333 9.93 18.72 4.78
N ARG A 334 9.34 19.91 4.96
CA ARG A 334 9.59 21.09 4.13
C ARG A 334 10.65 22.03 4.73
N GLY A 335 10.93 21.93 6.02
CA GLY A 335 11.70 22.90 6.80
C GLY A 335 13.22 22.80 6.66
N LYS A 336 13.74 21.86 5.86
CA LYS A 336 15.18 21.57 5.65
C LYS A 336 16.01 21.29 6.92
N ARG A 337 15.36 21.19 8.09
CA ARG A 337 15.98 20.94 9.39
C ARG A 337 15.31 19.72 10.02
N SER A 338 16.10 18.68 10.29
CA SER A 338 15.61 17.41 10.84
C SER A 338 15.42 17.43 12.36
N ALA A 339 16.06 18.35 13.09
CA ALA A 339 16.04 18.40 14.56
C ALA A 339 14.64 18.25 15.21
N PRO A 340 13.54 18.82 14.69
CA PRO A 340 12.22 18.64 15.30
C PRO A 340 11.58 17.25 15.07
N LEU A 341 12.19 16.38 14.24
CA LEU A 341 11.64 15.08 13.89
C LEU A 341 11.60 14.12 15.08
N ASP A 342 12.63 14.09 15.92
CA ASP A 342 12.68 13.17 17.06
C ASP A 342 11.55 13.46 18.05
N ALA A 343 11.38 14.73 18.43
CA ALA A 343 10.26 15.17 19.26
C ALA A 343 8.90 14.85 18.61
N TRP A 344 8.77 14.99 17.28
CA TRP A 344 7.55 14.60 16.58
C TRP A 344 7.29 13.08 16.64
N ILE A 345 8.33 12.26 16.55
CA ILE A 345 8.22 10.79 16.66
C ILE A 345 7.77 10.41 18.07
N ASP A 346 8.32 11.03 19.11
CA ASP A 346 7.95 10.77 20.51
C ASP A 346 6.48 11.15 20.75
N ASP A 347 6.07 12.35 20.36
CA ASP A 347 4.66 12.78 20.44
C ASP A 347 3.71 11.82 19.69
N ALA A 348 4.13 11.32 18.53
CA ALA A 348 3.34 10.38 17.74
C ALA A 348 3.24 8.99 18.40
N ILE A 349 4.26 8.58 19.15
CA ILE A 349 4.26 7.35 19.95
C ILE A 349 3.36 7.52 21.19
N ASP A 350 3.37 8.69 21.81
CA ASP A 350 2.60 8.96 23.03
C ASP A 350 1.14 9.34 22.76
N SER A 351 0.78 9.58 21.49
CA SER A 351 -0.59 9.97 21.09
C SER A 351 -1.67 8.90 21.28
N ASP A 352 -1.33 7.67 21.70
CA ASP A 352 -2.21 6.48 21.76
C ASP A 352 -2.94 6.09 20.45
N LEU A 353 -2.62 6.76 19.34
CA LEU A 353 -3.15 6.48 18.02
C LEU A 353 -2.36 5.33 17.39
N ILE A 354 -2.74 4.08 17.68
CA ILE A 354 -2.01 2.84 17.32
C ILE A 354 -1.40 2.85 15.90
N PRO A 355 -2.12 3.19 14.81
CA PRO A 355 -1.55 3.20 13.46
C PRO A 355 -0.48 4.29 13.28
N ILE A 356 -0.64 5.44 13.93
CA ILE A 356 0.32 6.55 13.91
C ILE A 356 1.56 6.18 14.73
N MET A 357 1.39 5.58 15.91
CA MET A 357 2.49 5.04 16.72
C MET A 357 3.31 4.01 15.92
N ARG A 358 2.62 3.10 15.22
CA ARG A 358 3.28 2.10 14.35
C ARG A 358 4.09 2.81 13.26
N PHE A 359 3.49 3.77 12.56
CA PHE A 359 4.18 4.58 11.55
C PHE A 359 5.44 5.26 12.11
N ALA A 360 5.34 5.90 13.27
CA ALA A 360 6.44 6.56 13.96
C ALA A 360 7.58 5.59 14.32
N ARG A 361 7.26 4.39 14.84
CA ARG A 361 8.25 3.33 15.10
C ARG A 361 8.96 2.88 13.82
N VAL A 362 8.25 2.74 12.70
CA VAL A 362 8.91 2.40 11.44
C VAL A 362 9.76 3.56 10.92
N LEU A 363 9.37 4.83 11.13
CA LEU A 363 10.22 5.98 10.80
C LEU A 363 11.53 5.94 11.59
N ARG A 364 11.47 5.69 12.90
CA ARG A 364 12.65 5.66 13.78
C ARG A 364 13.67 4.58 13.38
N ARG A 365 13.22 3.45 12.83
CA ARG A 365 14.11 2.40 12.29
C ARG A 365 14.92 2.85 11.06
N ASP A 366 14.46 3.85 10.33
CA ASP A 366 15.08 4.37 9.10
C ASP A 366 15.48 5.86 9.26
N ILE A 367 15.77 6.28 10.50
CA ILE A 367 15.86 7.69 10.88
C ILE A 367 16.92 8.46 10.08
N HIS A 368 18.08 7.86 9.80
CA HIS A 368 19.13 8.50 9.01
C HIS A 368 18.66 8.82 7.58
N ALA A 369 17.91 7.90 6.94
CA ALA A 369 17.41 8.15 5.60
C ALA A 369 16.30 9.20 5.58
N VAL A 370 15.49 9.28 6.65
CA VAL A 370 14.45 10.31 6.82
C VAL A 370 15.07 11.67 7.09
N ASN A 371 16.10 11.77 7.93
CA ASN A 371 16.84 13.01 8.19
C ASN A 371 17.48 13.53 6.89
N ASN A 372 18.14 12.64 6.14
CA ASN A 372 18.67 12.97 4.83
C ASN A 372 17.56 13.41 3.85
N ALA A 373 16.36 12.83 3.92
CA ALA A 373 15.20 13.27 3.14
C ALA A 373 14.65 14.64 3.56
N ILE A 374 14.99 15.16 4.74
CA ILE A 374 14.64 16.51 5.14
C ILE A 374 15.73 17.49 4.69
N GLU A 375 16.99 17.14 4.91
CA GLU A 375 18.14 18.04 4.76
C GLU A 375 18.67 18.15 3.33
N LEU A 376 18.65 17.06 2.56
CA LEU A 376 19.25 17.01 1.22
C LEU A 376 18.21 17.31 0.14
N PRO A 377 18.56 17.91 -1.01
CA PRO A 377 17.59 18.27 -2.04
C PRO A 377 17.02 17.07 -2.83
N TRP A 378 17.59 15.88 -2.66
CA TRP A 378 17.30 14.71 -3.49
C TRP A 378 15.97 14.03 -3.13
N SER A 379 15.28 13.48 -4.14
CA SER A 379 14.09 12.63 -3.98
C SER A 379 13.84 11.77 -5.21
N ASN A 380 13.01 10.75 -5.06
CA ASN A 380 12.60 9.86 -6.15
C ASN A 380 11.58 10.48 -7.11
N GLY A 381 11.17 11.74 -6.96
CA GLY A 381 10.22 12.37 -7.89
C GLY A 381 10.69 12.34 -9.36
N GLN A 382 12.00 12.48 -9.61
CA GLN A 382 12.57 12.30 -10.94
C GLN A 382 12.52 10.84 -11.42
N ALA A 383 12.74 9.87 -10.52
CA ALA A 383 12.63 8.45 -10.84
C ALA A 383 11.19 8.08 -11.23
N GLU A 384 10.17 8.63 -10.55
CA GLU A 384 8.77 8.46 -10.92
C GLU A 384 8.47 8.98 -12.34
N GLY A 385 9.02 10.16 -12.69
CA GLY A 385 8.94 10.72 -14.04
C GLY A 385 9.52 9.77 -15.10
N GLN A 386 10.71 9.20 -14.83
CA GLN A 386 11.35 8.24 -15.73
C GLN A 386 10.58 6.92 -15.79
N ILE A 387 9.99 6.45 -14.69
CA ILE A 387 9.10 5.28 -14.68
C ILE A 387 7.88 5.52 -15.57
N ASN A 388 7.29 6.72 -15.52
CA ASN A 388 6.16 7.07 -16.37
C ASN A 388 6.57 7.10 -17.85
N ARG A 389 7.74 7.66 -18.18
CA ARG A 389 8.32 7.59 -19.53
C ARG A 389 8.54 6.15 -20.00
N LEU A 390 9.11 5.30 -19.14
CA LEU A 390 9.32 3.87 -19.41
C LEU A 390 7.98 3.18 -19.69
N LYS A 391 6.97 3.38 -18.84
CA LYS A 391 5.61 2.83 -19.03
C LYS A 391 5.01 3.29 -20.35
N THR A 392 5.24 4.53 -20.78
CA THR A 392 4.78 5.05 -22.07
C THR A 392 5.49 4.37 -23.24
N LEU A 393 6.83 4.28 -23.23
CA LEU A 393 7.59 3.58 -24.29
C LEU A 393 7.16 2.13 -24.43
N LYS A 394 7.03 1.42 -23.32
CA LYS A 394 6.55 0.04 -23.30
C LYS A 394 5.18 -0.12 -23.94
N ARG A 395 4.23 0.79 -23.64
CA ARG A 395 2.88 0.79 -24.24
C ARG A 395 2.93 1.10 -25.73
N ALA A 396 3.73 2.07 -26.15
CA ALA A 396 3.93 2.41 -27.57
C ALA A 396 4.49 1.22 -28.37
N MET A 397 5.24 0.33 -27.72
CA MET A 397 5.78 -0.88 -28.32
C MET A 397 4.88 -2.12 -28.14
N TYR A 398 3.64 -1.93 -27.68
CA TYR A 398 2.67 -3.02 -27.44
C TYR A 398 3.19 -4.13 -26.51
N GLY A 399 4.14 -3.80 -25.62
CA GLY A 399 4.76 -4.78 -24.72
C GLY A 399 5.68 -5.80 -25.40
N ARG A 400 6.03 -5.62 -26.69
CA ARG A 400 6.92 -6.51 -27.45
C ARG A 400 8.41 -6.27 -27.18
N ALA A 401 8.76 -5.15 -26.55
CA ALA A 401 10.14 -4.81 -26.25
C ALA A 401 10.66 -5.63 -25.06
N GLY A 402 11.72 -6.40 -25.28
CA GLY A 402 12.48 -7.03 -24.19
C GLY A 402 13.30 -6.02 -23.37
N PRO A 403 13.87 -6.44 -22.21
CA PRO A 403 14.55 -5.54 -21.26
C PRO A 403 15.66 -4.72 -21.91
N GLU A 404 16.52 -5.35 -22.71
CA GLU A 404 17.62 -4.67 -23.42
C GLU A 404 17.14 -3.54 -24.34
N LEU A 405 16.03 -3.77 -25.04
CA LEU A 405 15.49 -2.77 -25.98
C LEU A 405 14.82 -1.62 -25.24
N LEU A 406 14.12 -1.89 -24.13
CA LEU A 406 13.60 -0.83 -23.27
C LEU A 406 14.73 0.00 -22.65
N LYS A 407 15.79 -0.66 -22.17
CA LYS A 407 17.01 -0.01 -21.67
C LYS A 407 17.61 0.89 -22.74
N ALA A 408 17.86 0.37 -23.94
CA ALA A 408 18.44 1.14 -25.04
C ALA A 408 17.60 2.35 -25.47
N ARG A 409 16.27 2.29 -25.33
CA ARG A 409 15.39 3.44 -25.64
C ARG A 409 15.25 4.45 -24.50
N MET A 410 15.49 4.03 -23.26
CA MET A 410 15.43 4.90 -22.08
C MET A 410 16.72 5.70 -21.89
N LEU A 411 17.86 5.08 -22.21
CA LEU A 411 19.17 5.69 -22.09
C LEU A 411 19.33 6.92 -23.00
N PRO A 412 20.06 7.96 -22.54
CA PRO A 412 20.38 9.11 -23.38
C PRO A 412 21.10 8.66 -24.65
N ARG A 413 20.67 9.17 -25.81
CA ARG A 413 21.44 8.97 -27.04
C ARG A 413 22.67 9.86 -26.96
N LEU A 414 23.85 9.27 -27.18
CA LEU A 414 25.04 10.02 -27.52
C LEU A 414 24.74 10.74 -28.82
N HIS A 415 24.41 12.03 -28.76
CA HIS A 415 24.47 12.85 -29.96
C HIS A 415 25.95 13.06 -30.23
N THR A 416 26.51 12.28 -31.16
CA THR A 416 27.69 12.71 -31.89
C THR A 416 27.32 14.05 -32.52
N LYS A 417 27.96 15.13 -32.05
CA LYS A 417 27.95 16.41 -32.77
C LYS A 417 28.64 16.24 -34.10
#